data_AF-A0A2E4N1W5-F1
#
_entry.id   AF-A0A2E4N1W5-F1
#
_cell.length_a   1.000
_cell.length_b   1.000
_cell.length_c   1.000
_cell.angle_alpha   90.00
_cell.angle_beta   90.00
_cell.angle_gamma   90.00
#
_symmetry.space_group_name_H-M   'P 1'
#
loop_
_entity.id
_entity.type
_entity.pdbx_description
1 polymer ?
#
loop_
_entity_poly.entity_id
_entity_poly.type
_entity_poly.pdbx_seq_one_letter_code
_entity_poly.pdbx_strand_id
1 'polypeptide(L)'
;MAEETLSNEQQTELLFMQLVMMFQGMAMQQLGKVMNPMTQKVERDLGQAKNFIDLLSMLEAKTKGNLTDNEEKLLQQSLFDLRMNYVDEMKKADSPEESSESAENAEPKAPADTEETTESETTEGEDSAS
;
A
#
# COMPACT_ATOMS: atom_id res chain seq x y z
N MET A 1 20.94 10.38 -38.52
CA MET A 1 21.07 10.27 -37.05
C MET A 1 20.87 8.81 -36.74
N ALA A 2 21.92 8.09 -36.37
CA ALA A 2 21.78 6.69 -35.99
C ALA A 2 21.08 6.68 -34.64
N GLU A 3 19.89 6.08 -34.56
CA GLU A 3 19.35 5.68 -33.27
C GLU A 3 20.30 4.60 -32.74
N GLU A 4 21.14 4.95 -31.74
CA GLU A 4 21.89 3.96 -30.98
C GLU A 4 20.88 3.13 -30.20
N THR A 5 20.45 2.03 -30.81
CA THR A 5 19.63 1.02 -30.15
C THR A 5 20.48 0.39 -29.05
N LEU A 6 20.02 0.50 -27.80
CA LEU A 6 20.68 -0.16 -26.66
C LEU A 6 20.80 -1.67 -26.93
N SER A 7 21.89 -2.27 -26.47
CA SER A 7 22.01 -3.73 -26.48
C SER A 7 20.97 -4.36 -25.55
N ASN A 8 20.58 -5.62 -25.82
CA ASN A 8 19.62 -6.35 -24.99
C ASN A 8 20.06 -6.43 -23.52
N GLU A 9 21.37 -6.54 -23.25
CA GLU A 9 21.94 -6.59 -21.90
C GLU A 9 21.74 -5.24 -21.18
N GLN A 10 22.07 -4.13 -21.83
CA GLN A 10 21.85 -2.79 -21.28
C GLN A 10 20.36 -2.49 -21.04
N GLN A 11 19.49 -2.94 -21.94
CA GLN A 11 18.05 -2.79 -21.76
C GLN A 11 17.56 -3.59 -20.55
N THR A 12 18.09 -4.80 -20.35
CA THR A 12 17.75 -5.64 -19.19
C THR A 12 18.21 -5.00 -17.88
N GLU A 13 19.43 -4.47 -17.84
CA GLU A 13 19.98 -3.75 -16.67
C GLU A 13 19.11 -2.52 -16.33
N LEU A 14 18.74 -1.71 -17.33
CA LEU A 14 17.84 -0.57 -17.13
C LEU A 14 16.47 -0.98 -16.57
N LEU A 15 15.88 -2.05 -17.10
CA LEU A 15 14.60 -2.58 -16.63
C LEU A 15 14.69 -3.10 -15.20
N PHE A 16 15.79 -3.78 -14.84
CA PHE A 16 16.04 -4.24 -13.48
C PHE A 16 16.15 -3.05 -12.51
N MET A 17 16.97 -2.04 -12.86
CA MET A 17 17.09 -0.83 -12.05
C MET A 17 15.75 -0.12 -11.88
N GLN A 18 14.97 -0.01 -12.95
CA GLN A 18 13.63 0.60 -12.89
C GLN A 18 12.68 -0.19 -11.99
N LEU A 19 12.71 -1.51 -12.02
CA LEU A 19 11.92 -2.37 -11.14
C LEU A 19 12.28 -2.12 -9.66
N VAL A 20 13.57 -2.09 -9.33
CA VAL A 20 14.05 -1.81 -7.96
C VAL A 20 13.61 -0.44 -7.49
N MET A 21 13.81 0.60 -8.32
CA MET A 21 13.38 1.97 -8.00
C MET A 21 11.87 2.08 -7.80
N MET A 22 11.08 1.36 -8.60
CA MET A 22 9.62 1.36 -8.48
C MET A 22 9.18 0.80 -7.12
N PHE A 23 9.71 -0.37 -6.72
CA PHE A 23 9.40 -0.94 -5.41
C PHE A 23 9.91 -0.09 -4.25
N GLN A 24 11.09 0.52 -4.39
CA GLN A 24 11.61 1.46 -3.41
C GLN A 24 10.68 2.67 -3.25
N GLY A 25 10.20 3.25 -4.34
CA GLY A 25 9.25 4.35 -4.33
C GLY A 25 7.93 3.97 -3.63
N MET A 26 7.38 2.79 -3.94
CA MET A 26 6.17 2.29 -3.26
C MET A 26 6.40 2.10 -1.75
N ALA A 27 7.52 1.51 -1.35
CA ALA A 27 7.85 1.36 0.07
C ALA A 27 7.97 2.72 0.79
N MET A 28 8.64 3.70 0.18
CA MET A 28 8.77 5.06 0.72
C MET A 28 7.42 5.78 0.83
N GLN A 29 6.51 5.57 -0.11
CA GLN A 29 5.15 6.08 -0.04
C GLN A 29 4.41 5.47 1.16
N GLN A 30 4.47 4.14 1.33
CA GLN A 30 3.83 3.44 2.45
C GLN A 30 4.46 3.77 3.81
N LEU A 31 5.72 4.21 3.83
CA LEU A 31 6.37 4.75 5.04
C LEU A 31 5.85 6.16 5.41
N GLY A 32 4.97 6.77 4.61
CA GLY A 32 4.48 8.13 4.82
C GLY A 32 5.53 9.20 4.50
N LYS A 33 6.60 8.87 3.77
CA LYS A 33 7.65 9.84 3.38
C LYS A 33 7.29 10.62 2.12
N VAL A 34 6.34 10.11 1.34
CA VAL A 34 5.93 10.68 0.05
C VAL A 34 4.41 10.79 0.04
N MET A 35 3.89 11.98 -0.28
CA MET A 35 2.46 12.18 -0.49
C MET A 35 2.00 11.39 -1.71
N ASN A 36 0.91 10.63 -1.59
CA ASN A 36 0.32 9.96 -2.72
C ASN A 36 -0.28 11.02 -3.68
N PRO A 37 0.19 11.13 -4.95
CA PRO A 37 -0.28 12.17 -5.87
C PRO A 37 -1.73 11.99 -6.32
N MET A 38 -2.31 10.79 -6.14
CA MET A 38 -3.71 10.51 -6.49
C MET A 38 -4.67 10.80 -5.34
N THR A 39 -4.29 10.45 -4.11
CA THR A 39 -5.16 10.66 -2.93
C THR A 39 -4.87 11.97 -2.21
N GLN A 40 -3.73 12.62 -2.52
CA GLN A 40 -3.22 13.81 -1.85
C GLN A 40 -3.07 13.64 -0.33
N LYS A 41 -2.98 12.38 0.11
CA LYS A 41 -2.81 11.98 1.52
C LYS A 41 -1.44 11.33 1.71
N VAL A 42 -0.89 11.55 2.90
CA VAL A 42 0.26 10.81 3.38
C VAL A 42 -0.29 9.58 4.10
N GLU A 43 -0.42 8.47 3.37
CA GLU A 43 -0.86 7.20 3.92
C GLU A 43 0.35 6.45 4.47
N ARG A 44 0.36 6.24 5.79
CA ARG A 44 1.40 5.50 6.48
C ARG A 44 0.90 4.12 6.86
N ASP A 45 1.41 3.11 6.17
CA ASP A 45 1.15 1.70 6.43
C ASP A 45 2.49 0.94 6.52
N LEU A 46 2.95 0.72 7.75
CA LEU A 46 4.17 -0.04 8.01
C LEU A 46 4.03 -1.50 7.57
N GLY A 47 2.84 -2.10 7.59
CA GLY A 47 2.63 -3.46 7.10
C GLY A 47 2.93 -3.55 5.60
N GLN A 48 2.38 -2.62 4.83
CA GLN A 48 2.60 -2.54 3.38
C GLN A 48 4.05 -2.14 3.04
N ALA A 49 4.65 -1.22 3.79
CA ALA A 49 6.06 -0.89 3.63
C ALA A 49 6.96 -2.13 3.84
N LYS A 50 6.70 -2.92 4.89
CA LYS A 50 7.43 -4.16 5.15
C LYS A 50 7.27 -5.18 4.01
N ASN A 51 6.07 -5.33 3.47
CA ASN A 51 5.82 -6.24 2.34
C ASN A 51 6.72 -5.90 1.14
N PHE A 52 6.90 -4.62 0.80
CA PHE A 52 7.79 -4.21 -0.28
C PHE A 52 9.27 -4.44 0.05
N ILE A 53 9.70 -4.22 1.30
CA ILE A 53 11.06 -4.52 1.76
C ILE A 53 11.34 -6.03 1.67
N ASP A 54 10.37 -6.85 2.07
CA ASP A 54 10.48 -8.31 1.99
C ASP A 54 10.55 -8.78 0.52
N LEU A 55 9.77 -8.16 -0.38
CA LEU A 55 9.85 -8.43 -1.83
C LEU A 55 11.22 -8.12 -2.39
N LEU A 56 11.79 -6.95 -2.07
CA LEU A 56 13.15 -6.58 -2.50
C LEU A 56 14.21 -7.52 -1.89
N SER A 57 14.03 -7.94 -0.64
CA SER A 57 14.94 -8.88 0.03
C SER A 57 14.86 -10.28 -0.61
N MET A 58 13.67 -10.71 -1.01
CA MET A 58 13.46 -11.93 -1.77
C MET A 58 14.10 -11.84 -3.16
N LEU A 59 13.99 -10.68 -3.81
CA LEU A 59 14.62 -10.42 -5.10
C LEU A 59 16.15 -10.59 -4.98
N GLU A 60 16.78 -9.95 -4.00
CA GLU A 60 18.22 -10.08 -3.70
C GLU A 60 18.63 -11.55 -3.53
N ALA A 61 17.87 -12.32 -2.75
CA ALA A 61 18.17 -13.72 -2.51
C ALA A 61 18.00 -14.59 -3.76
N LYS A 62 16.99 -14.31 -4.60
CA LYS A 62 16.69 -15.07 -5.82
C LYS A 62 17.61 -14.73 -6.99
N THR A 63 18.11 -13.50 -7.07
CA THR A 63 18.96 -13.02 -8.17
C THR A 63 20.44 -13.05 -7.83
N LYS A 64 20.81 -13.46 -6.61
CA LYS A 64 22.20 -13.59 -6.18
C LYS A 64 23.03 -14.41 -7.17
N GLY A 65 24.15 -13.83 -7.62
CA GLY A 65 25.05 -14.42 -8.61
C GLY A 65 24.67 -14.18 -10.08
N ASN A 66 23.50 -13.58 -10.33
CA ASN A 66 23.06 -13.13 -11.66
C ASN A 66 23.06 -11.59 -11.80
N LEU A 67 23.41 -10.85 -10.75
CA LEU A 67 23.46 -9.39 -10.75
C LEU A 67 24.84 -8.89 -11.18
N THR A 68 24.87 -7.77 -11.89
CA THR A 68 26.09 -6.98 -12.07
C THR A 68 26.45 -6.24 -10.78
N ASP A 69 27.70 -5.79 -10.66
CA ASP A 69 28.15 -4.99 -9.51
C ASP A 69 27.29 -3.74 -9.27
N ASN A 70 26.75 -3.14 -10.34
CA ASN A 70 25.90 -1.95 -10.24
C ASN A 70 24.51 -2.31 -9.72
N GLU A 71 23.92 -3.38 -10.25
CA GLU A 71 22.61 -3.88 -9.84
C GLU A 71 22.61 -4.34 -8.38
N GLU A 72 23.65 -5.06 -7.97
CA GLU A 72 23.80 -5.51 -6.59
C GLU A 72 23.92 -4.32 -5.64
N LYS A 73 24.78 -3.34 -5.95
CA LYS A 73 24.93 -2.14 -5.13
C LYS A 73 23.64 -1.34 -5.03
N LEU A 74 22.93 -1.15 -6.14
CA LEU A 74 21.65 -0.46 -6.15
C LEU A 74 20.66 -1.16 -5.23
N LEU A 75 20.48 -2.47 -5.38
CA LEU A 75 19.54 -3.24 -4.58
C LEU A 75 19.90 -3.22 -3.09
N GLN A 76 21.18 -3.39 -2.75
CA GLN A 76 21.67 -3.33 -1.38
C GLN A 76 21.46 -1.95 -0.75
N GLN A 77 21.74 -0.88 -1.50
CA GLN A 77 21.53 0.49 -1.03
C GLN A 77 20.05 0.78 -0.82
N SER A 78 19.19 0.42 -1.78
CA SER A 78 17.73 0.55 -1.64
C SER A 78 17.21 -0.21 -0.41
N LEU A 79 17.65 -1.45 -0.19
CA LEU A 79 17.27 -2.23 0.98
C LEU A 79 17.75 -1.62 2.30
N PHE A 80 18.99 -1.13 2.34
CA PHE A 80 19.54 -0.47 3.51
C PHE A 80 18.72 0.78 3.87
N ASP A 81 18.51 1.66 2.89
CA ASP A 81 17.76 2.91 3.09
C ASP A 81 16.34 2.63 3.56
N LEU A 82 15.64 1.68 2.94
CA LEU A 82 14.28 1.32 3.32
C LEU A 82 14.20 0.71 4.72
N ARG A 83 15.13 -0.18 5.09
CA ARG A 83 15.16 -0.79 6.43
C ARG A 83 15.44 0.26 7.50
N MET A 84 16.34 1.20 7.25
CA MET A 84 16.62 2.30 8.17
C MET A 84 15.38 3.17 8.38
N ASN A 85 14.76 3.63 7.28
CA ASN A 85 13.54 4.42 7.35
C ASN A 85 12.39 3.64 8.02
N TYR A 86 12.26 2.34 7.75
CA TYR A 86 11.26 1.50 8.39
C TYR A 86 11.43 1.43 9.90
N VAL A 87 12.66 1.22 10.39
CA VAL A 87 12.94 1.18 11.83
C VAL A 87 12.70 2.54 12.48
N ASP A 88 13.09 3.62 11.82
CA ASP A 88 12.89 4.98 12.32
C ASP A 88 11.40 5.32 12.41
N GLU A 89 10.62 4.98 11.38
CA GLU A 89 9.18 5.16 11.43
C GLU A 89 8.52 4.20 12.42
N MET A 90 8.93 2.93 12.51
CA MET A 90 8.41 1.98 13.51
C MET A 90 8.53 2.55 14.94
N LYS A 91 9.68 3.13 15.29
CA LYS A 91 9.89 3.78 16.60
C LYS A 91 8.98 4.99 16.84
N LYS A 92 8.57 5.70 15.78
CA LYS A 92 7.63 6.82 15.90
C LYS A 92 6.19 6.36 16.07
N ALA A 93 5.81 5.18 15.55
CA ALA A 93 4.46 4.64 15.75
C ALA A 93 4.18 4.32 17.24
N ASP A 94 5.23 4.03 18.01
CA ASP A 94 5.12 3.81 19.46
C ASP A 94 4.91 5.11 20.27
N SER A 95 4.85 6.28 19.62
CA SER A 95 4.45 7.57 20.23
C SER A 95 3.08 8.01 19.71
N PRO A 96 2.08 8.29 20.58
CA PRO A 96 0.66 8.33 20.22
C PRO A 96 0.18 9.67 19.62
N GLU A 97 0.98 10.36 18.81
CA GLU A 97 0.54 11.61 18.15
C GLU A 97 0.70 11.48 16.63
N GLU A 98 -0.38 11.78 15.89
CA GLU A 98 -0.53 11.75 14.42
C GLU A 98 -1.07 10.46 13.76
N SER A 99 -2.04 9.81 14.39
CA SER A 99 -3.03 8.98 13.68
C SER A 99 -4.40 9.67 13.65
N SER A 100 -4.47 10.90 13.14
CA SER A 100 -5.75 11.58 12.92
C SER A 100 -5.56 12.75 11.96
N GLU A 101 -5.60 12.49 10.66
CA GLU A 101 -6.27 13.40 9.72
C GLU A 101 -6.41 12.74 8.34
N SER A 102 -7.52 12.01 8.16
CA SER A 102 -8.39 12.12 6.97
C SER A 102 -9.36 10.94 6.90
N ALA A 103 -10.16 10.79 7.96
CA ALA A 103 -11.44 10.09 7.93
C ALA A 103 -12.56 11.08 8.31
N GLU A 104 -12.64 12.23 7.66
CA GLU A 104 -13.81 13.11 7.77
C GLU A 104 -13.89 14.02 6.55
N ASN A 105 -14.71 13.63 5.55
CA ASN A 105 -15.68 14.51 4.91
C ASN A 105 -16.47 13.73 3.85
N ALA A 106 -17.61 13.14 4.25
CA ALA A 106 -18.80 13.00 3.41
C ALA A 106 -19.99 12.50 4.26
N GLU A 107 -20.67 13.42 4.93
CA GLU A 107 -22.08 13.27 5.37
C GLU A 107 -22.82 14.59 5.09
N PRO A 108 -24.16 14.65 5.03
CA PRO A 108 -25.17 13.73 4.48
C PRO A 108 -26.27 14.47 3.67
N LYS A 109 -27.13 13.75 2.91
CA LYS A 109 -28.55 14.06 2.56
C LYS A 109 -29.02 13.02 1.52
N ALA A 110 -30.17 12.35 1.62
CA ALA A 110 -31.45 12.76 2.17
C ALA A 110 -32.27 11.53 2.65
N PRO A 111 -33.30 11.74 3.51
CA PRO A 111 -34.06 10.69 4.18
C PRO A 111 -35.27 10.23 3.34
N ALA A 112 -35.68 8.99 3.51
CA ALA A 112 -37.03 8.54 3.18
C ALA A 112 -37.40 7.35 4.06
N ASP A 113 -37.81 7.65 5.29
CA ASP A 113 -38.67 6.75 6.05
C ASP A 113 -39.52 7.60 7.00
N THR A 114 -40.83 7.68 6.75
CA THR A 114 -41.82 7.91 7.82
C THR A 114 -43.20 7.49 7.33
N GLU A 115 -43.74 6.46 7.98
CA GLU A 115 -45.07 6.35 8.61
C GLU A 115 -45.29 4.83 8.85
N GLU A 116 -44.80 4.26 9.95
CA GLU A 116 -45.49 4.16 11.27
C GLU A 116 -46.99 3.87 11.09
N THR A 117 -47.51 2.68 11.42
CA THR A 117 -48.16 2.48 12.74
C THR A 117 -48.42 1.01 13.11
N THR A 118 -48.07 0.70 14.36
CA THR A 118 -48.79 -0.10 15.40
C THR A 118 -48.96 -1.62 15.32
N GLU A 119 -48.24 -2.25 16.25
CA GLU A 119 -48.54 -3.39 17.14
C GLU A 119 -49.99 -3.91 17.20
N SER A 120 -50.17 -5.25 17.19
CA SER A 120 -50.71 -6.00 18.33
C SER A 120 -50.77 -7.52 18.10
N GLU A 121 -50.38 -8.22 19.17
CA GLU A 121 -50.51 -9.61 19.61
C GLU A 121 -51.68 -10.50 19.11
N THR A 122 -51.35 -11.80 18.91
CA THR A 122 -52.07 -13.07 19.19
C THR A 122 -53.59 -13.19 19.02
N THR A 123 -54.07 -14.19 18.25
CA THR A 123 -54.53 -15.54 18.72
C THR A 123 -55.22 -16.34 17.59
N GLU A 124 -55.02 -17.66 17.63
CA GLU A 124 -55.97 -18.73 17.27
C GLU A 124 -56.47 -18.87 15.82
N GLY A 125 -55.87 -19.84 15.12
CA GLY A 125 -56.55 -20.59 14.07
C GLY A 125 -57.34 -21.74 14.68
N GLU A 126 -58.64 -21.52 14.89
CA GLU A 126 -59.61 -22.60 15.07
C GLU A 126 -60.17 -23.03 13.70
N ASP A 127 -60.14 -24.35 13.50
CA ASP A 127 -61.11 -25.18 12.80
C ASP A 127 -62.36 -24.48 12.23
N SER A 128 -62.60 -24.65 10.92
CA SER A 128 -63.75 -25.47 10.44
C SER A 128 -64.02 -25.27 8.96
N ALA A 129 -64.27 -26.41 8.29
CA ALA A 129 -65.27 -26.67 7.25
C ALA A 129 -65.50 -25.58 6.17
N SER A 130 -65.42 -25.89 4.88
CA SER A 130 -66.20 -26.96 4.23
C SER A 130 -65.86 -27.04 2.74
#